data_AF-A0A2A4C813-F1
#
_entry.id   AF-A0A2A4C813-F1
#
_cell.length_a   1.000
_cell.length_b   1.000
_cell.length_c   1.000
_cell.angle_alpha   90.00
_cell.angle_beta   90.00
_cell.angle_gamma   90.00
#
_symmetry.space_group_name_H-M   'P 1'
#
loop_
_entity.id
_entity.type
_entity.pdbx_description
1 polymer ?
#
loop_
_entity_poly.entity_id
_entity_poly.type
_entity_poly.pdbx_seq_one_letter_code
_entity_poly.pdbx_strand_id
1 'polypeptide(L)'
;MRTGKKGELIYRGFWVAELAQQNTYEDVLYLLLHEHLPGTLESVQFHSQLAARRTLPVGITRLIDALPRDISHMTALRSVISALHVDDGDWPPVLDQALSIFAKAPTIVAYRYRLLNGKAAQPDLHTPEEGSVRRSQGELRELHSWSR
;
A
#
# COMPACT_ATOMS: atom_id res chain seq x y z
N MET A 1 3.78 -14.03 23.87
CA MET A 1 5.14 -14.17 24.45
C MET A 1 6.05 -13.18 23.72
N ARG A 2 6.59 -12.14 24.38
CA ARG A 2 7.37 -11.06 23.73
C ARG A 2 8.83 -11.51 23.51
N THR A 3 9.27 -11.68 22.26
CA THR A 3 10.70 -11.71 21.89
C THR A 3 11.22 -10.33 21.50
N GLY A 4 10.98 -9.33 22.37
CA GLY A 4 11.53 -7.97 22.18
C GLY A 4 13.06 -7.90 22.21
N LYS A 5 13.75 -8.92 22.72
CA LYS A 5 15.22 -9.02 22.74
C LYS A 5 15.82 -9.56 21.45
N LYS A 6 15.05 -10.27 20.62
CA LYS A 6 15.52 -10.82 19.34
C LYS A 6 15.11 -9.95 18.14
N GLY A 7 14.36 -8.87 18.37
CA GLY A 7 13.85 -8.00 17.30
C GLY A 7 12.81 -8.69 16.42
N GLU A 8 12.19 -9.77 16.91
CA GLU A 8 11.22 -10.50 16.12
C GLU A 8 9.82 -9.85 16.24
N LEU A 9 9.19 -9.61 15.08
CA LEU A 9 7.87 -9.02 14.98
C LEU A 9 6.89 -10.04 14.40
N ILE A 10 5.74 -10.17 15.05
CA ILE A 10 4.70 -11.13 14.68
C ILE A 10 3.38 -10.38 14.47
N TYR A 11 2.75 -10.58 13.32
CA TYR A 11 1.40 -10.12 13.02
C TYR A 11 0.43 -11.30 13.06
N ARG A 12 -0.53 -11.29 13.99
CA ARG A 12 -1.60 -12.30 14.10
C ARG A 12 -1.10 -13.76 14.05
N GLY A 13 0.07 -14.03 14.63
CA GLY A 13 0.68 -15.36 14.66
C GLY A 13 1.66 -15.66 13.51
N PHE A 14 1.82 -14.76 12.55
CA PHE A 14 2.75 -14.88 11.43
C PHE A 14 3.99 -14.01 11.63
N TRP A 15 5.18 -14.51 11.28
CA TRP A 15 6.41 -13.72 11.33
C TRP A 15 6.38 -12.65 10.24
N VAL A 16 6.66 -11.40 10.61
CA VAL A 16 6.66 -10.29 9.64
C VAL A 16 7.69 -10.49 8.53
N ALA A 17 8.81 -11.16 8.83
CA ALA A 17 9.82 -11.48 7.84
C ALA A 17 9.29 -12.42 6.74
N GLU A 18 8.44 -13.38 7.09
CA GLU A 18 7.81 -14.31 6.14
C GLU A 18 6.75 -13.60 5.31
N LEU A 19 5.88 -12.82 5.98
CA LEU A 19 4.85 -12.02 5.32
C LEU A 19 5.45 -11.06 4.29
N ALA A 20 6.56 -10.40 4.61
CA ALA A 20 7.23 -9.46 3.70
C ALA A 20 7.80 -10.15 2.44
N GLN A 21 8.12 -11.44 2.51
CA GLN A 21 8.66 -12.20 1.38
C GLN A 21 7.55 -12.81 0.51
N GLN A 22 6.46 -13.26 1.13
CA GLN A 22 5.46 -14.10 0.46
C GLN A 22 4.17 -13.37 0.10
N ASN A 23 3.82 -12.29 0.80
CA ASN A 23 2.54 -11.62 0.66
C ASN A 23 2.67 -10.19 0.11
N THR A 24 1.59 -9.67 -0.46
CA THR A 24 1.54 -8.26 -0.86
C THR A 24 1.11 -7.38 0.31
N TYR A 25 1.27 -6.06 0.15
CA TYR A 25 0.80 -5.08 1.13
C TYR A 25 -0.69 -5.28 1.45
N GLU A 26 -1.52 -5.50 0.43
CA GLU A 26 -2.96 -5.68 0.57
C GLU A 26 -3.30 -6.98 1.30
N ASP A 27 -2.57 -8.08 1.06
CA ASP A 27 -2.82 -9.34 1.76
C ASP A 27 -2.47 -9.22 3.26
N VAL A 28 -1.39 -8.50 3.58
CA VAL A 28 -1.01 -8.23 4.99
C VAL A 28 -2.02 -7.27 5.63
N LEU A 29 -2.52 -6.27 4.89
CA LEU A 29 -3.57 -5.38 5.39
C LEU A 29 -4.86 -6.16 5.67
N TYR A 30 -5.24 -7.08 4.78
CA TYR A 30 -6.38 -7.97 4.97
C TYR A 30 -6.20 -8.79 6.26
N LEU A 31 -5.01 -9.39 6.48
CA LEU A 31 -4.70 -10.12 7.71
C LEU A 31 -4.88 -9.26 8.97
N LEU A 32 -4.47 -7.99 8.94
CA LEU A 32 -4.59 -7.11 10.09
C LEU A 32 -6.06 -6.75 10.40
N LEU A 33 -6.90 -6.62 9.36
CA LEU A 33 -8.31 -6.25 9.47
C LEU A 33 -9.24 -7.44 9.75
N HIS A 34 -8.98 -8.60 9.15
CA HIS A 34 -9.84 -9.78 9.18
C HIS A 34 -9.27 -10.93 10.03
N GLU A 35 -8.06 -10.77 10.58
CA GLU A 35 -7.40 -11.72 11.47
C GLU A 35 -6.98 -13.06 10.84
N HIS A 36 -7.16 -13.23 9.52
CA HIS A 36 -6.66 -14.38 8.76
C HIS A 36 -6.05 -13.94 7.42
N LEU A 37 -5.18 -14.77 6.85
CA LEU A 37 -4.68 -14.54 5.49
C LEU A 37 -5.81 -14.75 4.48
N PRO A 38 -5.89 -13.92 3.42
CA PRO A 38 -6.90 -14.07 2.40
C PRO A 38 -6.66 -15.32 1.55
N GLY A 39 -7.73 -16.02 1.17
CA GLY A 39 -7.68 -16.97 0.07
C GLY A 39 -7.54 -16.27 -1.29
N THR A 40 -7.35 -17.03 -2.38
CA THR A 40 -7.15 -16.46 -3.73
C THR A 40 -8.28 -15.53 -4.17
N LEU A 41 -9.54 -15.92 -3.92
CA LEU A 41 -10.69 -15.09 -4.28
C LEU A 41 -10.79 -13.82 -3.44
N GLU A 42 -10.58 -13.94 -2.13
CA GLU A 42 -10.63 -12.82 -1.18
C GLU A 42 -9.54 -11.80 -1.47
N SER A 43 -8.34 -12.27 -1.80
CA SER A 43 -7.21 -11.41 -2.20
C SER A 43 -7.58 -10.60 -3.45
N VAL A 44 -8.05 -11.26 -4.52
CA VAL A 44 -8.46 -10.57 -5.76
C VAL A 44 -9.55 -9.52 -5.50
N GLN A 45 -10.55 -9.86 -4.69
CA GLN A 45 -11.63 -8.94 -4.33
C GLN A 45 -11.12 -7.75 -3.53
N PHE A 46 -10.29 -8.00 -2.51
CA PHE A 46 -9.76 -6.96 -1.65
C PHE A 46 -8.81 -6.01 -2.38
N HIS A 47 -7.95 -6.55 -3.25
CA HIS A 47 -7.10 -5.77 -4.15
C HIS A 47 -7.94 -4.86 -5.05
N SER A 48 -9.01 -5.38 -5.66
CA SER A 48 -9.92 -4.58 -6.50
C SER A 48 -10.62 -3.47 -5.70
N GLN A 49 -11.07 -3.78 -4.47
CA GLN A 49 -11.68 -2.81 -3.57
C GLN A 49 -10.71 -1.66 -3.21
N LEU A 50 -9.46 -1.97 -2.89
CA LEU A 50 -8.45 -0.95 -2.60
C LEU A 50 -8.09 -0.16 -3.85
N ALA A 51 -7.91 -0.83 -4.99
CA ALA A 51 -7.58 -0.20 -6.26
C ALA A 51 -8.62 0.86 -6.67
N ALA A 52 -9.91 0.54 -6.54
CA ALA A 52 -10.99 1.47 -6.82
C ALA A 52 -10.95 2.74 -5.94
N ARG A 53 -10.34 2.66 -4.75
CA ARG A 53 -10.24 3.77 -3.77
C ARG A 53 -8.94 4.59 -3.90
N ARG A 54 -8.00 4.20 -4.76
CA ARG A 54 -6.69 4.86 -4.94
C ARG A 54 -6.79 6.23 -5.62
N THR A 55 -7.84 6.48 -6.40
CA THR A 55 -8.03 7.74 -7.12
C THR A 55 -8.10 8.92 -6.15
N LEU A 56 -7.23 9.92 -6.37
CA LEU A 56 -7.19 11.13 -5.56
C LEU A 56 -8.16 12.17 -6.13
N PRO A 57 -8.97 12.84 -5.28
CA PRO A 57 -9.79 13.97 -5.71
C PRO A 57 -8.93 15.10 -6.29
N VAL A 58 -9.47 15.85 -7.25
CA VAL A 58 -8.76 16.96 -7.91
C VAL A 58 -8.32 18.04 -6.93
N GLY A 59 -9.09 18.30 -5.86
CA GLY A 59 -8.69 19.24 -4.81
C GLY A 59 -7.42 18.79 -4.07
N ILE A 60 -7.26 17.48 -3.88
CA ILE A 60 -6.10 16.89 -3.20
C ILE A 60 -4.86 16.91 -4.09
N THR A 61 -4.98 16.60 -5.38
CA THR A 61 -3.84 16.70 -6.31
C THR A 61 -3.32 18.13 -6.40
N ARG A 62 -4.22 19.11 -6.54
CA ARG A 62 -3.87 20.54 -6.51
C ARG A 62 -3.20 20.96 -5.20
N LEU A 63 -3.68 20.45 -4.07
CA LEU A 63 -3.04 20.70 -2.78
C LEU A 63 -1.60 20.17 -2.78
N ILE A 64 -1.38 18.94 -3.24
CA ILE A 64 -0.04 18.35 -3.29
C ILE A 64 0.89 19.17 -4.20
N ASP A 65 0.39 19.66 -5.34
CA ASP A 65 1.13 20.51 -6.28
C ASP A 65 1.49 21.88 -5.69
N ALA A 66 0.63 22.42 -4.83
CA ALA A 66 0.82 23.73 -4.19
C ALA A 66 1.74 23.67 -2.96
N LEU A 67 2.06 22.48 -2.43
CA LEU A 67 2.94 22.36 -1.28
C LEU A 67 4.37 22.80 -1.63
N PRO A 68 5.05 23.52 -0.72
CA PRO A 68 6.46 23.85 -0.92
C PRO A 68 7.32 22.59 -1.13
N ARG A 69 8.35 22.70 -1.97
CA ARG A 69 9.23 21.57 -2.31
C ARG A 69 10.20 21.20 -1.18
N ASP A 70 10.45 22.11 -0.25
CA ASP A 70 11.41 22.01 0.85
C ASP A 70 10.83 21.40 2.14
N ILE A 71 9.50 21.26 2.27
CA ILE A 71 8.91 20.62 3.45
C ILE A 71 9.13 19.10 3.46
N SER A 72 9.33 18.55 4.65
CA SER A 72 9.46 17.12 4.91
C SER A 72 8.31 16.30 4.30
N HIS A 73 8.62 15.09 3.81
CA HIS A 73 7.65 14.11 3.33
C HIS A 73 6.53 13.84 4.34
N MET A 74 6.89 13.76 5.62
CA MET A 74 5.90 13.52 6.69
C MET A 74 4.98 14.72 6.91
N THR A 75 5.49 15.96 6.83
CA THR A 75 4.67 17.17 6.96
C THR A 75 3.64 17.25 5.83
N ALA A 76 4.09 17.02 4.59
CA ALA A 76 3.18 17.00 3.45
C ALA A 76 2.13 15.89 3.56
N LEU A 77 2.55 14.67 3.88
CA LEU A 77 1.63 13.55 4.02
C LEU A 77 0.58 13.83 5.09
N ARG A 78 1.00 14.33 6.26
CA ARG A 78 0.10 14.75 7.34
C ARG A 78 -0.91 15.79 6.84
N SER A 79 -0.45 16.88 6.22
CA SER A 79 -1.33 17.96 5.74
C SER A 79 -2.33 17.47 4.70
N VAL A 80 -1.89 16.61 3.78
CA VAL A 80 -2.75 16.06 2.73
C VAL A 80 -3.78 15.10 3.32
N ILE A 81 -3.40 14.23 4.26
CA ILE A 81 -4.34 13.35 4.95
C ILE A 81 -5.34 14.16 5.77
N SER A 82 -4.91 15.22 6.45
CA SER A 82 -5.82 16.12 7.19
C SER A 82 -6.81 16.84 6.27
N ALA A 83 -6.41 17.14 5.03
CA ALA A 83 -7.29 17.75 4.03
C ALA A 83 -8.17 16.73 3.28
N LEU A 84 -7.81 15.44 3.34
CA LEU A 84 -8.58 14.35 2.77
C LEU A 84 -9.84 14.17 3.63
N HIS A 85 -10.91 14.85 3.25
CA HIS A 85 -12.20 14.67 3.90
C HIS A 85 -12.68 13.24 3.65
N VAL A 86 -12.68 12.46 4.72
CA VAL A 86 -13.37 11.19 4.80
C VAL A 86 -14.60 11.52 5.64
N ASP A 87 -15.77 11.43 5.00
CA ASP A 87 -17.10 11.76 5.55
C ASP A 87 -17.12 11.63 7.09
N ASP A 88 -17.47 12.72 7.80
CA ASP A 88 -17.45 12.85 9.26
C ASP A 88 -18.57 12.00 9.92
N GLY A 89 -18.64 10.71 9.57
CA GLY A 89 -19.53 9.75 10.19
C GLY A 89 -19.22 9.63 11.68
N ASP A 90 -20.27 9.37 12.46
CA ASP A 90 -20.17 9.19 13.91
C ASP A 90 -19.09 8.18 14.30
N TRP A 91 -18.42 8.44 15.42
CA TRP A 91 -17.48 7.51 16.01
C TRP A 91 -18.22 6.23 16.48
N PRO A 92 -17.69 5.02 16.21
CA PRO A 92 -16.39 4.71 15.60
C PRO A 92 -16.39 4.77 14.06
N PRO A 93 -15.24 5.08 13.44
CA PRO A 93 -15.12 5.17 11.99
C PRO A 93 -15.50 3.85 11.32
N VAL A 94 -16.27 3.94 10.24
CA VAL A 94 -16.66 2.80 9.43
C VAL A 94 -15.43 2.23 8.73
N LEU A 95 -15.34 0.90 8.57
CA LEU A 95 -14.22 0.22 7.89
C LEU A 95 -13.88 0.86 6.53
N ASP A 96 -14.88 1.29 5.77
CA ASP A 96 -14.72 1.98 4.50
C ASP A 96 -13.89 3.27 4.59
N GLN A 97 -14.01 4.02 5.68
CA GLN A 97 -13.24 5.23 5.94
C GLN A 97 -11.75 4.89 6.08
N ALA A 98 -11.44 3.85 6.86
CA ALA A 98 -10.07 3.37 7.02
C ALA A 98 -9.49 2.85 5.69
N LEU A 99 -10.26 2.06 4.93
CA LEU A 99 -9.86 1.55 3.62
C LEU A 99 -9.57 2.68 2.61
N SER A 100 -10.34 3.78 2.66
CA SER A 100 -10.08 4.96 1.85
C SER A 100 -8.71 5.57 2.15
N ILE A 101 -8.33 5.67 3.42
CA ILE A 101 -7.03 6.20 3.85
C ILE A 101 -5.90 5.24 3.45
N PHE A 102 -6.04 3.94 3.72
CA PHE A 102 -5.04 2.93 3.37
C PHE A 102 -4.77 2.86 1.87
N ALA A 103 -5.80 3.00 1.03
CA ALA A 103 -5.64 3.05 -0.42
C ALA A 103 -4.96 4.34 -0.91
N LYS A 104 -5.28 5.50 -0.32
CA LYS A 104 -4.81 6.80 -0.79
C LYS A 104 -3.45 7.20 -0.25
N ALA A 105 -3.07 6.77 0.96
CA ALA A 105 -1.79 7.16 1.57
C ALA A 105 -0.55 6.79 0.72
N PRO A 106 -0.40 5.54 0.22
CA PRO A 106 0.70 5.20 -0.69
C PRO A 106 0.65 6.01 -1.99
N THR A 107 -0.56 6.26 -2.50
CA THR A 107 -0.77 7.06 -3.72
C THR A 107 -0.29 8.51 -3.53
N ILE A 108 -0.59 9.14 -2.39
CA ILE A 108 -0.13 10.50 -2.06
C ILE A 108 1.40 10.56 -2.01
N VAL A 109 2.03 9.58 -1.35
CA VAL A 109 3.49 9.50 -1.25
C VAL A 109 4.12 9.33 -2.63
N ALA A 110 3.62 8.39 -3.43
CA ALA A 110 4.12 8.13 -4.78
C ALA A 110 3.94 9.34 -5.70
N TYR A 111 2.79 10.01 -5.63
CA TYR A 111 2.50 11.22 -6.41
C TYR A 111 3.50 12.33 -6.08
N ARG A 112 3.68 12.63 -4.79
CA ARG A 112 4.60 13.69 -4.36
C ARG A 112 6.05 13.35 -4.70
N TYR A 113 6.46 12.09 -4.51
CA TYR A 113 7.80 11.65 -4.90
C TYR A 113 8.06 11.84 -6.40
N ARG A 114 7.09 11.51 -7.26
CA ARG A 114 7.22 11.73 -8.72
C ARG A 114 7.29 13.21 -9.08
N LEU A 115 6.45 14.05 -8.46
CA LEU A 115 6.45 15.51 -8.64
C LEU A 115 7.80 16.15 -8.27
N LEU A 116 8.41 15.71 -7.16
CA LEU A 116 9.72 16.19 -6.73
C LEU A 116 10.84 15.76 -7.69
N ASN A 117 10.69 14.61 -8.36
CA ASN A 117 11.64 14.09 -9.34
C ASN A 117 11.33 14.46 -10.79
N GLY A 118 10.33 15.33 -11.04
CA GLY A 118 9.96 15.77 -12.40
C GLY A 118 9.37 14.67 -13.30
N LYS A 119 8.87 13.57 -12.72
CA LYS A 119 8.23 12.47 -13.45
C LYS A 119 6.72 12.71 -13.58
N ALA A 120 6.12 12.27 -14.68
CA ALA A 120 4.67 12.39 -14.91
C ALA A 120 3.88 11.77 -13.75
N ALA A 121 2.83 12.44 -13.28
CA ALA A 121 2.10 12.14 -12.05
C ALA A 121 1.02 11.05 -12.20
N GLN A 122 1.18 10.12 -13.15
CA GLN A 122 0.20 9.06 -13.37
C GLN A 122 0.34 8.00 -12.26
N PRO A 123 -0.69 7.79 -11.42
CA PRO A 123 -0.69 6.74 -10.42
C PRO A 123 -1.27 5.49 -11.07
N ASP A 124 -0.59 4.95 -12.08
CA ASP A 124 -0.97 3.64 -12.60
C ASP A 124 -0.41 2.56 -11.66
N LEU A 125 -1.11 2.36 -10.56
CA LEU A 125 -0.84 1.33 -9.55
C LEU A 125 -1.45 -0.03 -9.94
N HIS A 126 -1.85 -0.22 -11.21
CA HIS A 126 -2.27 -1.53 -11.72
C HIS A 126 -1.08 -2.47 -11.97
N THR A 127 0.15 -1.96 -11.89
CA THR A 127 1.31 -2.84 -11.88
C THR A 127 1.37 -3.47 -10.50
N PRO A 128 1.12 -4.79 -10.34
CA PRO A 128 1.47 -5.47 -9.10
C PRO A 128 2.94 -5.14 -8.85
N GLU A 129 3.25 -4.66 -7.64
CA GLU A 129 4.60 -4.37 -7.13
C GLU A 129 5.65 -5.09 -7.98
N GLU A 130 6.57 -4.37 -8.64
CA GLU A 130 7.55 -4.94 -9.59
C GLU A 130 8.35 -6.14 -9.01
N GLY A 131 8.30 -6.36 -7.70
CA GLY A 131 8.76 -7.55 -6.99
C GLY A 131 7.98 -8.85 -7.27
N SER A 132 6.71 -8.81 -7.68
CA SER A 132 5.91 -10.02 -7.96
C SER A 132 6.15 -10.54 -9.39
N VAL A 133 6.31 -9.63 -10.37
CA VAL A 133 6.63 -9.99 -11.77
C VAL A 133 8.08 -10.50 -11.92
N ARG A 134 9.01 -9.99 -11.09
CA ARG A 134 10.38 -10.53 -11.06
C ARG A 134 10.46 -11.95 -10.48
N ARG A 135 9.56 -12.35 -9.57
CA ARG A 135 9.53 -13.72 -9.03
C ARG A 135 9.12 -14.74 -10.09
N SER A 136 8.07 -14.47 -10.88
CA SER A 136 7.64 -15.38 -11.93
C SER A 136 8.61 -15.46 -13.11
N GLN A 137 9.34 -14.39 -13.44
CA GLN A 137 10.35 -14.42 -14.51
C GLN A 137 11.74 -14.93 -14.08
N GLY A 138 12.10 -14.82 -12.81
CA GLY A 138 13.33 -15.40 -12.26
C GLY A 138 13.26 -16.93 -12.16
N GLU A 139 12.11 -17.45 -11.73
CA GLU A 139 11.89 -18.89 -11.50
C GLU A 139 11.77 -19.68 -12.82
N LEU A 140 11.28 -19.04 -13.90
CA LEU A 140 11.24 -19.64 -15.24
C LEU A 140 12.62 -19.68 -15.94
N ARG A 141 13.59 -18.87 -15.50
CA ARG A 141 14.95 -18.90 -16.05
C ARG A 141 15.82 -20.00 -15.42
N GLU A 142 15.56 -20.36 -14.17
CA GLU A 142 16.30 -21.43 -13.49
C GLU A 142 15.86 -22.82 -13.98
N LEU A 143 14.57 -23.00 -14.30
CA LEU A 143 14.05 -24.27 -14.83
C LEU A 143 14.50 -24.61 -16.26
N HIS A 144 14.93 -23.63 -17.06
CA HIS A 144 15.54 -23.88 -18.38
C HIS A 144 17.05 -24.11 -18.34
N SER A 145 17.70 -23.93 -17.18
CA SER A 145 19.13 -24.20 -16.99
C SER A 145 19.44 -25.64 -16.55
N TRP A 146 18.43 -26.39 -16.10
CA TRP A 146 18.53 -27.80 -15.67
C TRP A 146 18.06 -28.82 -16.73
N SER A 147 17.94 -28.40 -17.99
CA SER A 147 17.61 -29.29 -19.12
C SER A 147 18.67 -29.27 -20.22
N ARG A 148 19.94 -29.25 -19.82
CA ARG A 148 21.09 -29.64 -20.66
C ARG A 148 22.16 -30.30 -19.81
#